data_AF-A0A1B6DZV9-F1
#
_entry.id   AF-A0A1B6DZV9-F1
#
_cell.length_a   1.000
_cell.length_b   1.000
_cell.length_c   1.000
_cell.angle_alpha   90.00
_cell.angle_beta   90.00
_cell.angle_gamma   90.00
#
_symmetry.space_group_name_H-M   'P 1'
#
loop_
_entity.id
_entity.type
_entity.pdbx_description
1 polymer ?
#
loop_
_entity_poly.entity_id
_entity_poly.type
_entity_poly.pdbx_seq_one_letter_code
_entity_poly.pdbx_strand_id
1 'polypeptide(L)'
;MGSCVKLKHPNVSPREASYVIQKLKNFLLGRKLNTNLRYAEILSCKTQPPPNLPDGPSCNLFENYYFSRNARDDVRPPVVLYKGNKYMEDPPPNGDDDCECLDED
;
A
#
# COMPACT_ATOMS: atom_id res chain seq x y z
N MET A 1 25.78 8.71 5.88
CA MET A 1 25.14 9.41 4.73
C MET A 1 25.64 8.76 3.44
N GLY A 2 25.10 7.60 3.05
CA GLY A 2 25.38 7.07 1.71
C GLY A 2 24.53 7.87 0.74
N SER A 3 25.07 8.40 -0.36
CA SER A 3 24.25 8.90 -1.46
C SER A 3 24.08 7.78 -2.49
N CYS A 4 23.05 7.83 -3.34
CA CYS A 4 23.03 7.02 -4.56
C CYS A 4 24.23 7.49 -5.39
N VAL A 5 25.30 6.69 -5.39
CA VAL A 5 26.45 6.93 -6.22
C VAL A 5 25.96 6.71 -7.64
N LYS A 6 25.63 7.82 -8.31
CA LYS A 6 25.45 7.86 -9.75
C LYS A 6 26.78 7.40 -10.33
N LEU A 7 26.88 6.12 -10.68
CA LEU A 7 28.07 5.60 -11.33
C LEU A 7 28.35 6.54 -12.51
N LYS A 8 29.60 7.00 -12.61
CA LYS A 8 30.04 7.87 -13.68
C LYS A 8 30.08 7.05 -14.96
N HIS A 9 28.91 6.83 -15.55
CA HIS A 9 28.81 6.34 -16.90
C HIS A 9 29.41 7.42 -17.80
N PRO A 10 30.20 7.05 -18.83
CA PRO A 10 30.59 8.03 -19.84
C PRO A 10 29.30 8.71 -20.35
N ASN A 11 29.36 10.03 -20.56
CA ASN A 11 28.24 10.79 -21.10
C ASN A 11 28.00 10.34 -22.55
N VAL A 12 27.28 9.25 -22.68
CA VAL A 12 26.90 8.61 -23.94
C VAL A 12 25.48 9.05 -24.19
N SER A 13 25.17 9.49 -25.41
CA SER A 13 23.77 9.68 -25.76
C SER A 13 23.05 8.33 -25.76
N PRO A 14 21.79 8.24 -25.30
CA PRO A 14 20.99 7.03 -25.44
C PRO A 14 21.08 6.45 -26.86
N ARG A 15 21.13 5.12 -26.96
CA ARG A 15 21.20 4.45 -28.27
C ARG A 15 19.93 4.76 -29.07
N GLU A 16 20.06 5.55 -30.12
CA GLU A 16 18.98 5.89 -31.05
C GLU A 16 19.21 5.29 -32.44
N ALA A 17 18.17 5.28 -33.26
CA ALA A 17 18.25 4.86 -34.67
C ALA A 17 19.11 5.84 -35.50
N SER A 18 19.48 5.48 -36.73
CA SER A 18 20.17 6.42 -37.63
C SER A 18 19.31 7.66 -37.90
N TYR A 19 19.95 8.79 -38.25
CA TYR A 19 19.28 10.08 -38.42
C TYR A 19 18.09 10.04 -39.39
N VAL A 20 18.24 9.32 -40.52
CA VAL A 20 17.17 9.17 -41.53
C VAL A 20 15.96 8.46 -40.94
N ILE A 21 16.18 7.37 -40.19
CA ILE A 21 15.11 6.61 -39.56
C ILE A 21 14.44 7.42 -38.44
N GLN A 22 15.19 8.22 -37.67
CA GLN A 22 14.60 9.11 -36.68
C GLN A 22 13.65 10.13 -37.31
N LYS A 23 14.04 10.75 -38.44
CA LYS A 23 13.19 11.70 -39.16
C LYS A 23 11.96 11.04 -39.75
N LEU A 24 12.10 9.85 -40.34
CA LEU A 24 10.98 9.06 -40.84
C LEU A 24 9.98 8.73 -39.74
N LYS A 25 10.46 8.27 -38.58
CA LYS A 25 9.60 7.98 -37.41
C LYS A 25 8.86 9.23 -36.96
N ASN A 26 9.57 10.34 -36.78
CA ASN A 26 8.95 11.60 -36.35
C ASN A 26 7.94 12.16 -37.37
N PHE A 27 8.17 11.92 -38.66
CA PHE A 27 7.26 12.31 -39.73
C PHE A 27 5.98 11.46 -39.71
N LEU A 28 6.08 10.13 -39.68
CA LEU A 28 4.92 9.24 -39.66
C LEU A 28 4.09 9.37 -38.37
N LEU A 29 4.71 9.75 -37.25
CA LEU A 29 4.04 9.98 -35.97
C LEU A 29 3.49 11.41 -35.80
N GLY A 30 3.89 12.36 -36.64
CA GLY A 30 3.52 13.77 -36.50
C GLY A 30 4.04 14.44 -35.22
N ARG A 31 4.95 13.78 -34.48
CA ARG A 31 5.53 14.26 -33.21
C ARG A 31 6.94 13.74 -33.03
N LYS A 32 7.70 14.35 -32.11
CA LYS A 32 8.95 13.76 -31.65
C LYS A 32 8.65 12.45 -30.91
N LEU A 33 9.21 11.35 -31.41
CA LEU A 33 9.11 10.05 -30.77
C LEU A 33 9.81 10.10 -29.41
N ASN A 34 9.07 9.74 -28.36
CA ASN A 34 9.65 9.42 -27.07
C ASN A 34 10.01 7.93 -27.05
N THR A 35 11.26 7.58 -26.74
CA THR A 35 11.69 6.18 -26.74
C THR A 35 11.16 5.44 -25.51
N ASN A 36 10.63 4.24 -25.72
CA ASN A 36 10.09 3.40 -24.64
C ASN A 36 11.18 2.66 -23.85
N LEU A 37 12.41 2.65 -24.38
CA LEU A 37 13.55 1.98 -23.77
C LEU A 37 14.03 2.78 -22.56
N ARG A 38 14.39 2.06 -21.50
CA ARG A 38 14.85 2.67 -20.25
C ARG A 38 16.37 2.61 -20.21
N TYR A 39 17.01 3.75 -20.48
CA TYR A 39 18.46 3.87 -20.43
C TYR A 39 18.95 4.14 -19.01
N ALA A 40 20.14 3.63 -18.67
CA ALA A 40 20.72 3.77 -17.34
C ALA A 40 21.00 5.24 -16.94
N GLU A 41 21.17 6.13 -17.91
CA GLU A 41 21.39 7.57 -17.69
C GLU A 41 20.15 8.31 -17.18
N ILE A 42 18.97 7.87 -17.61
CA ILE A 42 17.68 8.49 -17.30
C ILE A 42 17.03 7.80 -16.09
N LEU A 43 17.34 6.52 -15.88
CA LEU A 43 16.87 5.75 -14.72
C LEU A 43 17.55 6.19 -13.42
N SER A 44 16.83 6.04 -12.31
CA SER A 44 17.42 6.15 -10.97
C SER A 44 18.44 5.04 -10.72
N CYS A 45 19.40 5.27 -9.81
CA CYS A 45 20.32 4.22 -9.36
C CYS A 45 19.55 2.97 -8.90
N LYS A 46 20.16 1.77 -9.04
CA LYS A 46 19.64 0.56 -8.40
C LYS A 46 19.84 0.60 -6.88
N THR A 47 21.00 1.08 -6.42
CA THR A 47 21.31 1.24 -5.01
C THR A 47 20.82 2.59 -4.52
N GLN A 48 19.85 2.59 -3.63
CA GLN A 48 19.32 3.79 -2.99
C GLN A 48 19.93 3.99 -1.61
N PRO A 49 20.10 5.24 -1.16
CA PRO A 49 20.56 5.52 0.19
C PRO A 49 19.50 5.13 1.22
N PRO A 50 19.88 4.87 2.49
CA PRO A 50 18.89 4.62 3.55
C PRO A 50 17.98 5.85 3.69
N PRO A 51 16.65 5.70 3.56
CA PRO A 51 15.71 6.81 3.69
C PRO A 51 15.50 7.18 5.17
N ASN A 52 15.23 8.46 5.44
CA ASN A 52 14.69 8.93 6.71
C ASN A 52 13.24 9.34 6.48
N LEU A 53 12.29 8.45 6.78
CA LEU A 53 10.86 8.71 6.56
C LEU A 53 10.29 9.50 7.75
N PRO A 54 9.38 10.46 7.51
CA PRO A 54 8.66 11.10 8.60
C PRO A 54 7.73 10.08 9.27
N ASP A 55 7.49 10.27 10.56
CA ASP A 55 6.58 9.41 11.31
C ASP A 55 5.13 9.56 10.85
N GLY A 56 4.36 8.49 11.02
CA GLY A 56 2.93 8.50 10.76
C GLY A 56 2.12 9.29 11.79
N PRO A 57 0.84 9.58 11.51
CA PRO A 57 -0.02 10.41 12.37
C PRO A 57 -0.30 9.81 13.76
N SER A 58 -0.04 8.51 13.95
CA SER A 58 -0.20 7.82 15.22
C SER A 58 1.12 7.56 15.94
N CYS A 59 2.20 8.29 15.64
CA CYS A 59 3.44 8.23 16.39
C CYS A 59 3.48 9.30 17.50
N ASN A 60 2.42 9.36 18.31
CA ASN A 60 2.34 10.27 19.46
C ASN A 60 2.70 9.52 20.75
N LEU A 61 3.47 10.19 21.62
CA LEU A 61 3.93 9.65 22.91
C LEU A 61 2.80 9.55 23.95
N PHE A 62 1.81 10.44 23.89
CA PHE A 62 0.67 10.51 24.80
C PHE A 62 -0.64 10.66 24.03
N GLU A 63 -1.76 10.38 24.71
CA GLU A 63 -3.12 10.53 24.16
C GLU A 63 -3.37 9.73 22.86
N ASN A 64 -2.72 8.58 22.74
CA ASN A 64 -2.69 7.78 21.52
C ASN A 64 -3.20 6.36 21.75
N TYR A 65 -4.34 6.24 22.43
CA TYR A 65 -4.94 4.95 22.71
C TYR A 65 -5.41 4.26 21.42
N TYR A 66 -5.32 2.92 21.36
CA TYR A 66 -5.72 2.18 20.16
C TYR A 66 -7.24 2.21 19.95
N PHE A 67 -8.02 2.16 21.05
CA PHE A 67 -9.48 2.12 20.98
C PHE A 67 -10.10 3.35 20.30
N SER A 68 -9.51 4.54 20.45
CA SER A 68 -10.02 5.77 19.83
C SER A 68 -9.68 5.86 18.33
N ARG A 69 -8.77 5.03 17.83
CA ARG A 69 -8.33 5.00 16.44
C ARG A 69 -8.89 3.82 15.66
N ASN A 70 -9.48 2.83 16.35
CA ASN A 70 -9.86 1.58 15.74
C ASN A 70 -11.22 1.66 15.05
N ALA A 71 -11.24 2.20 13.83
CA ALA A 71 -12.44 2.23 13.00
C ALA A 71 -12.98 0.84 12.63
N ARG A 72 -12.25 -0.26 12.88
CA ARG A 72 -12.75 -1.62 12.64
C ARG A 72 -13.79 -2.04 13.68
N ASP A 73 -13.67 -1.55 14.91
CA ASP A 73 -14.63 -1.83 15.97
C ASP A 73 -15.86 -0.91 15.87
N ASP A 74 -15.73 0.23 15.19
CA ASP A 74 -16.85 1.15 14.90
C ASP A 74 -17.78 0.63 13.79
N VAL A 75 -17.42 -0.48 13.13
CA VAL A 75 -18.25 -1.08 12.08
C VAL A 75 -19.49 -1.71 12.71
N ARG A 76 -20.61 -1.01 12.59
CA ARG A 76 -21.91 -1.51 13.03
C ARG A 76 -22.48 -2.50 12.01
N PRO A 77 -23.20 -3.53 12.47
CA PRO A 77 -23.96 -4.37 11.56
C PRO A 77 -24.95 -3.52 10.73
N PRO A 78 -25.27 -3.95 9.50
CA PRO A 78 -26.14 -3.18 8.63
C PRO A 78 -27.52 -2.96 9.27
N VAL A 79 -28.09 -1.78 9.05
CA VAL A 79 -29.45 -1.46 9.48
C VAL A 79 -30.43 -2.30 8.66
N VAL A 80 -31.15 -3.21 9.31
CA VAL A 80 -32.14 -4.07 8.66
C VAL A 80 -33.47 -3.32 8.58
N LEU A 81 -33.88 -2.92 7.38
CA LEU A 81 -35.16 -2.21 7.17
C LEU A 81 -36.39 -3.13 7.31
N TYR A 82 -36.24 -4.42 6.98
CA TYR A 82 -37.27 -5.43 7.15
C TYR A 82 -36.63 -6.81 7.37
N LYS A 83 -37.10 -7.53 8.39
CA LYS A 83 -36.68 -8.90 8.72
C LYS A 83 -37.95 -9.68 9.05
N GLY A 84 -38.24 -10.75 8.31
CA GLY A 84 -39.28 -11.69 8.73
C GLY A 84 -38.96 -12.26 10.11
N ASN A 85 -39.99 -12.49 10.93
CA ASN A 85 -39.84 -12.98 12.30
C ASN A 85 -38.99 -14.25 12.31
N LYS A 86 -37.82 -14.17 12.94
CA LYS A 86 -37.07 -15.34 13.38
C LYS A 86 -37.49 -15.60 14.82
N TYR A 87 -38.12 -16.74 15.05
CA TYR A 87 -38.38 -17.23 16.39
C TYR A 87 -37.02 -17.38 17.07
N MET A 88 -36.81 -16.67 18.18
CA MET A 88 -35.74 -16.98 19.10
C MET A 88 -36.20 -18.22 19.86
N GLU A 89 -35.40 -19.27 19.87
CA GLU A 89 -35.64 -20.37 20.80
C GLU A 89 -35.45 -19.81 22.20
N ASP A 90 -36.43 -20.05 23.07
CA ASP A 90 -36.37 -19.61 24.46
C ASP A 90 -35.09 -20.19 25.09
N PRO A 91 -34.38 -19.41 25.94
CA PRO A 91 -33.26 -19.97 26.67
C PRO A 91 -33.77 -21.20 27.45
N PRO A 92 -32.98 -22.29 27.49
CA PRO A 92 -33.39 -23.49 28.21
C PRO A 92 -33.77 -23.09 29.64
N PRO A 93 -34.87 -23.65 30.20
CA PRO A 93 -35.30 -23.33 31.55
C PRO A 93 -34.12 -23.61 32.48
N ASN A 94 -33.75 -22.61 33.28
CA ASN A 94 -32.62 -22.62 34.22
C ASN A 94 -32.45 -24.02 34.83
N GLY A 95 -31.50 -24.76 34.27
CA GLY A 95 -30.93 -25.96 34.86
C GLY A 95 -29.91 -25.48 35.87
N ASP A 96 -30.03 -26.01 37.07
CA ASP A 96 -29.32 -25.64 38.29
C ASP A 96 -27.83 -25.32 38.08
N ASP A 97 -27.37 -24.31 38.81
CA ASP A 97 -25.99 -23.86 38.88
C ASP A 97 -24.99 -25.01 39.15
N ASP A 98 -24.30 -25.51 38.13
CA ASP A 98 -23.01 -26.16 38.28
C ASP A 98 -21.90 -25.25 37.77
N CYS A 99 -21.33 -24.47 38.70
CA CYS A 99 -20.01 -23.86 38.54
C CYS A 99 -18.99 -24.96 38.28
N GLU A 100 -18.72 -25.26 37.00
CA GLU A 100 -17.57 -26.06 36.62
C GLU A 100 -16.31 -25.18 36.80
N CYS A 101 -15.68 -25.33 37.96
CA CYS A 101 -14.30 -24.89 38.16
C CYS A 101 -13.44 -25.65 37.15
N LEU A 102 -12.85 -24.95 36.19
CA LEU A 102 -11.78 -25.49 35.37
C LEU A 102 -10.59 -25.76 36.29
N ASP A 103 -10.39 -27.02 36.67
CA ASP A 103 -9.13 -27.46 37.26
C ASP A 103 -8.04 -27.35 36.18
N GLU A 104 -7.00 -26.59 36.50
CA GLU A 104 -5.77 -26.43 35.73
C GLU A 104 -4.94 -27.72 35.80
N ASP A 105 -4.59 -28.31 34.64
CA ASP A 105 -3.44 -29.20 34.44
C ASP A 105 -2.83 -28.98 33.03
#